data_AF-A0A7X5IUJ5-F1
#
_entry.id   AF-A0A7X5IUJ5-F1
#
_cell.length_a   1.000
_cell.length_b   1.000
_cell.length_c   1.000
_cell.angle_alpha   90.00
_cell.angle_beta   90.00
_cell.angle_gamma   90.00
#
_symmetry.space_group_name_H-M   'P 1'
#
loop_
_entity.id
_entity.type
_entity.pdbx_description
1 polymer ?
#
loop_
_entity_poly.entity_id
_entity_poly.type
_entity_poly.pdbx_seq_one_letter_code
_entity_poly.pdbx_strand_id
1 'polypeptide(L)'
;MVVTGELTALEAAYRTVYVGALIFLALMIFLCLVRAVKGPRIADRIVAVNMMGTMVMVIIAILALMLKEGYLVDICLIYAMISFLAVIVLTKVYMGVYSEKQHTRRGERDGSI
;
A
#
# COMPACT_ATOMS: atom_id res chain seq x y z
N MET A 1 8.88 -13.42 -41.98
CA MET A 1 9.57 -12.14 -41.68
C MET A 1 8.62 -11.11 -41.06
N VAL A 2 7.42 -10.87 -41.61
CA VAL A 2 6.41 -9.95 -41.04
C VAL A 2 5.92 -10.39 -39.65
N VAL A 3 5.57 -11.67 -39.47
CA VAL A 3 5.06 -12.22 -38.19
C VAL A 3 6.08 -12.09 -37.04
N THR A 4 7.37 -12.27 -37.33
CA THR A 4 8.46 -12.11 -36.35
C THR A 4 8.62 -10.65 -35.94
N GLY A 5 8.43 -9.71 -36.88
CA GLY A 5 8.45 -8.28 -36.60
C GLY A 5 7.32 -7.82 -35.68
N GLU A 6 6.11 -8.32 -35.89
CA GLU A 6 4.95 -8.00 -35.04
C GLU A 6 5.12 -8.52 -33.60
N LEU A 7 5.65 -9.74 -33.44
CA LEU A 7 5.94 -10.30 -32.11
C LEU A 7 6.98 -9.45 -31.36
N THR A 8 8.04 -9.00 -32.05
CA THR A 8 9.08 -8.17 -31.43
C THR A 8 8.57 -6.77 -31.06
N ALA A 9 7.68 -6.18 -31.86
CA ALA A 9 7.07 -4.90 -31.55
C ALA A 9 6.15 -5.01 -30.33
N LEU A 10 5.38 -6.10 -30.22
CA LEU A 10 4.50 -6.38 -29.10
C LEU A 10 5.29 -6.59 -27.80
N GLU A 11 6.36 -7.39 -27.84
CA GLU A 11 7.24 -7.60 -26.67
C GLU A 11 7.90 -6.30 -26.19
N ALA A 12 8.38 -5.46 -27.12
CA ALA A 12 8.94 -4.16 -26.79
C ALA A 12 7.89 -3.21 -26.17
N ALA A 13 6.66 -3.22 -26.68
CA ALA A 13 5.55 -2.46 -26.13
C ALA A 13 5.22 -2.90 -24.69
N TYR A 14 5.06 -4.20 -24.44
CA TYR A 14 4.83 -4.73 -23.09
C TYR A 14 5.94 -4.34 -22.12
N ARG A 15 7.20 -4.49 -22.54
CA ARG A 15 8.35 -4.12 -21.70
C ARG A 15 8.34 -2.64 -21.35
N THR A 16 8.02 -1.78 -22.31
CA THR A 16 7.94 -0.33 -22.10
C THR A 16 6.82 0.03 -21.12
N VAL A 17 5.65 -0.59 -21.24
CA VAL A 17 4.52 -0.39 -20.33
C VAL A 17 4.88 -0.83 -18.91
N TYR A 18 5.46 -2.03 -18.75
CA TYR A 18 5.84 -2.53 -17.41
C TYR A 18 6.90 -1.66 -16.74
N VAL A 19 7.96 -1.30 -17.45
CA VAL A 19 9.02 -0.43 -16.91
C VAL A 19 8.47 0.97 -16.60
N GLY A 20 7.65 1.54 -17.48
CA GLY A 20 7.00 2.82 -17.25
C GLY A 20 6.10 2.80 -16.02
N ALA A 21 5.30 1.74 -15.84
CA ALA A 21 4.46 1.56 -14.66
C ALA A 21 5.29 1.43 -13.38
N LEU A 22 6.40 0.67 -13.39
CA LEU A 22 7.29 0.54 -12.24
C LEU A 22 7.93 1.87 -11.83
N ILE A 23 8.38 2.67 -12.80
CA ILE A 23 8.94 4.01 -12.53
C ILE A 23 7.86 4.92 -11.93
N PHE A 24 6.66 4.93 -12.52
CA PHE A 24 5.55 5.71 -12.00
C PHE A 24 5.17 5.32 -10.56
N LEU A 25 5.08 4.02 -10.28
CA LEU A 25 4.79 3.50 -8.94
C LEU A 25 5.90 3.85 -7.94
N ALA A 26 7.17 3.78 -8.34
CA ALA A 26 8.29 4.19 -7.48
C ALA A 26 8.21 5.66 -7.09
N LEU A 27 7.84 6.54 -8.03
CA LEU A 27 7.61 7.97 -7.75
C LEU A 27 6.41 8.16 -6.81
N MET A 28 5.31 7.42 -7.01
CA MET A 28 4.17 7.49 -6.11
C MET A 28 4.50 7.01 -4.69
N ILE A 29 5.30 5.95 -4.54
CA ILE A 29 5.78 5.49 -3.23
C ILE A 29 6.58 6.59 -2.54
N PHE A 30 7.46 7.28 -3.26
CA PHE A 30 8.22 8.40 -2.70
C PHE A 30 7.30 9.51 -2.20
N LEU A 31 6.27 9.88 -2.95
CA LEU A 31 5.26 10.87 -2.54
C LEU A 31 4.48 10.40 -1.30
N CYS A 32 4.09 9.13 -1.25
CA CYS A 32 3.40 8.55 -0.09
C CYS A 32 4.29 8.53 1.15
N LEU A 33 5.60 8.27 0.99
CA LEU A 33 6.56 8.30 2.09
C LEU A 33 6.70 9.71 2.66
N VAL A 34 6.78 10.74 1.81
CA VAL A 34 6.75 12.14 2.23
C VAL A 34 5.48 12.46 3.01
N ARG A 35 4.31 12.00 2.54
CA ARG A 35 3.02 12.16 3.24
C ARG A 35 2.97 11.43 4.58
N ALA A 36 3.51 10.22 4.66
CA ALA A 36 3.53 9.42 5.89
C ALA A 36 4.39 10.08 6.98
N VAL A 37 5.49 10.74 6.61
CA VAL A 37 6.36 11.44 7.56
C VAL A 37 5.78 12.82 7.95
N LYS A 38 5.34 13.61 6.97
CA LYS A 38 4.84 14.98 7.20
C LYS A 38 3.39 15.04 7.67
N GLY A 39 2.66 13.94 7.68
CA GLY A 39 1.25 13.88 8.06
C GLY A 39 1.01 14.41 9.50
N PRO A 40 0.11 15.39 9.70
CA PRO A 40 -0.12 16.00 11.01
C PRO A 40 -0.92 15.09 11.95
N ARG A 41 -1.85 14.29 11.42
CA ARG A 41 -2.66 13.35 12.20
C ARG A 41 -2.14 11.93 12.04
N ILE A 42 -2.25 11.14 13.11
CA ILE A 42 -1.91 9.71 13.09
C ILE A 42 -2.70 8.99 11.99
N ALA A 43 -4.00 9.31 11.84
CA ALA A 43 -4.85 8.77 10.77
C ALA A 43 -4.30 9.03 9.35
N ASP A 44 -3.74 10.21 9.07
CA ASP A 44 -3.18 10.53 7.74
C ASP A 44 -1.96 9.65 7.43
N ARG A 45 -1.15 9.36 8.46
CA ARG A 45 0.02 8.49 8.35
C ARG A 45 -0.41 7.04 8.11
N ILE A 46 -1.43 6.56 8.81
CA ILE A 46 -2.00 5.22 8.64
C ILE A 46 -2.50 5.02 7.20
N VAL A 47 -3.26 5.98 6.67
CA VAL A 47 -3.78 5.93 5.30
C VAL A 47 -2.64 5.96 4.28
N ALA A 48 -1.61 6.78 4.51
CA ALA A 48 -0.44 6.83 3.63
C ALA A 48 0.32 5.50 3.59
N VAL A 49 0.48 4.82 4.73
CA VAL A 49 1.10 3.49 4.81
C VAL A 49 0.26 2.44 4.06
N ASN A 50 -1.06 2.47 4.20
CA ASN A 50 -1.92 1.55 3.46
C ASN A 50 -1.83 1.75 1.94
N MET A 51 -1.77 3.01 1.47
CA MET A 51 -1.57 3.31 0.05
C MET A 51 -0.20 2.85 -0.46
N MET A 52 0.85 2.93 0.35
CA MET A 52 2.13 2.32 -0.01
C MET A 52 2.01 0.81 -0.16
N GLY A 53 1.25 0.17 0.74
CA GLY A 53 1.01 -1.28 0.67
C GLY A 53 0.37 -1.70 -0.66
N THR A 54 -0.60 -0.95 -1.17
CA THR A 54 -1.23 -1.26 -2.46
C THR A 54 -0.29 -1.04 -3.64
N MET A 55 0.55 -0.01 -3.62
CA MET A 55 1.55 0.21 -4.67
C MET A 55 2.58 -0.92 -4.70
N VAL A 56 3.03 -1.40 -3.53
CA VAL A 56 3.95 -2.54 -3.43
C VAL A 56 3.31 -3.80 -3.99
N MET A 57 2.03 -4.08 -3.70
CA MET A 57 1.32 -5.21 -4.32
C MET A 57 1.32 -5.14 -5.85
N VAL A 58 1.02 -3.96 -6.42
CA VAL A 58 1.02 -3.79 -7.88
C VAL A 58 2.42 -3.98 -8.47
N ILE A 59 3.46 -3.50 -7.79
CA ILE A 59 4.85 -3.74 -8.21
C ILE A 59 5.15 -5.24 -8.24
N ILE A 60 4.81 -5.99 -7.19
CA ILE A 60 5.06 -7.44 -7.13
C ILE A 60 4.28 -8.15 -8.25
N ALA A 61 3.03 -7.77 -8.50
CA ALA A 61 2.23 -8.34 -9.59
C ALA A 61 2.84 -8.07 -10.98
N ILE A 62 3.32 -6.86 -11.24
CA ILE A 62 4.03 -6.53 -12.49
C ILE A 62 5.30 -7.36 -12.62
N LEU A 63 6.08 -7.48 -11.53
CA LEU A 63 7.30 -8.30 -11.52
C LEU A 63 7.00 -9.78 -11.77
N ALA A 64 5.91 -10.33 -11.22
CA ALA A 64 5.46 -11.69 -11.49
C ALA A 64 5.24 -11.93 -12.99
N LEU A 65 4.59 -10.98 -13.68
CA LEU A 65 4.37 -11.05 -15.12
C LEU A 65 5.67 -10.91 -15.93
N MET A 66 6.57 -10.02 -15.51
CA MET A 66 7.86 -9.81 -16.20
C MET A 66 8.81 -11.00 -16.06
N LEU A 67 8.90 -11.57 -14.87
CA LEU A 67 9.80 -12.69 -14.54
C LEU A 67 9.20 -14.04 -14.96
N LYS A 68 7.89 -14.08 -15.27
CA LYS A 68 7.12 -15.32 -15.55
C LYS A 68 7.18 -16.33 -14.41
N GLU A 69 7.29 -15.82 -13.19
CA GLU A 69 7.43 -16.60 -11.98
C GLU A 69 6.16 -16.54 -11.14
N GLY A 70 5.42 -17.65 -11.09
CA GLY A 70 4.12 -17.72 -10.42
C GLY A 70 4.19 -17.50 -8.90
N TYR A 71 5.30 -17.86 -8.25
CA TYR A 71 5.46 -17.72 -6.79
C TYR A 71 5.40 -16.25 -6.32
N LEU A 72 5.70 -15.29 -7.21
CA LEU A 72 5.58 -13.87 -6.89
C LEU A 72 4.11 -13.46 -6.70
N VAL A 73 3.17 -14.15 -7.34
CA VAL A 73 1.73 -13.95 -7.12
C VAL A 73 1.33 -14.41 -5.72
N ASP A 74 1.88 -15.53 -5.24
CA ASP A 74 1.62 -16.00 -3.88
C ASP A 74 2.12 -14.99 -2.84
N ILE A 75 3.33 -14.45 -3.04
CA ILE A 75 3.88 -13.37 -2.22
C ILE A 75 3.00 -12.12 -2.28
N CYS A 76 2.49 -11.76 -3.46
CA CYS A 76 1.57 -10.64 -3.63
C CYS A 76 0.27 -10.84 -2.83
N LEU A 77 -0.31 -12.05 -2.86
CA LEU A 77 -1.52 -12.37 -2.11
C LEU A 77 -1.28 -12.32 -0.60
N ILE A 78 -0.16 -12.86 -0.12
CA ILE A 78 0.24 -12.74 1.29
C ILE A 78 0.39 -11.27 1.69
N TYR A 79 1.03 -10.46 0.85
CA TYR A 79 1.20 -9.03 1.09
C TYR A 79 -0.15 -8.30 1.14
N ALA A 80 -1.12 -8.69 0.30
CA ALA A 80 -2.47 -8.16 0.33
C ALA A 80 -3.18 -8.42 1.66
N MET A 81 -3.10 -9.66 2.13
CA MET A 81 -3.69 -10.06 3.41
C MET A 81 -3.05 -9.29 4.57
N ILE A 82 -1.71 -9.20 4.59
CA ILE A 82 -0.98 -8.49 5.65
C ILE A 82 -1.28 -6.99 5.63
N SER A 83 -1.26 -6.35 4.46
CA SER A 83 -1.52 -4.90 4.31
C SER A 83 -2.92 -4.55 4.81
N PHE A 84 -3.92 -5.35 4.47
CA PHE A 84 -5.29 -5.14 4.93
C PHE A 84 -5.43 -5.37 6.44
N LEU A 85 -4.85 -6.46 6.96
CA LEU A 85 -4.84 -6.76 8.39
C LEU A 85 -4.16 -5.67 9.21
N ALA A 86 -3.03 -5.13 8.74
CA ALA A 86 -2.29 -4.08 9.43
C ALA A 86 -3.17 -2.85 9.70
N VAL A 87 -3.97 -2.43 8.73
CA VAL A 87 -4.88 -1.28 8.90
C VAL A 87 -6.02 -1.57 9.86
N ILE A 88 -6.61 -2.77 9.81
CA ILE A 88 -7.68 -3.16 10.72
C ILE A 88 -7.16 -3.19 12.15
N VAL A 89 -6.02 -3.85 12.39
CA VAL A 89 -5.40 -3.96 13.71
C VAL A 89 -5.07 -2.57 14.25
N LEU A 90 -4.45 -1.73 13.42
CA LEU A 90 -4.07 -0.37 13.82
C LEU A 90 -5.29 0.49 14.15
N THR A 91 -6.37 0.36 13.38
CA THR A 91 -7.64 1.06 13.66
C THR A 91 -8.26 0.59 14.97
N LYS A 92 -8.28 -0.73 15.23
CA LYS A 92 -8.79 -1.31 16.47
C LYS A 92 -7.99 -0.86 17.68
N VAL A 93 -6.66 -0.93 17.61
CA VAL A 93 -5.77 -0.48 18.68
C VAL A 93 -5.95 1.02 18.94
N TYR A 94 -5.98 1.84 17.89
CA TYR A 94 -6.16 3.28 18.03
C TYR A 94 -7.51 3.65 18.67
N MET A 95 -8.60 2.99 18.25
CA MET A 95 -9.93 3.19 18.84
C MET A 95 -9.99 2.72 20.30
N GLY A 96 -9.36 1.60 20.63
CA GLY A 96 -9.27 1.09 22.01
C GLY A 96 -8.61 2.10 22.95
N VAL A 97 -7.45 2.64 22.56
CA VAL A 97 -6.74 3.67 23.33
C VAL A 97 -7.56 4.97 23.45
N TYR A 98 -8.34 5.33 22.42
CA TYR A 98 -9.17 6.52 22.46
C TYR A 98 -10.40 6.37 23.37
N SER A 99 -10.98 5.16 23.44
CA SER A 99 -12.11 4.86 24.33
C SER A 99 -11.73 5.02 25.80
N GLU A 100 -10.53 4.57 26.19
CA GLU A 100 -10.04 4.69 27.57
C GLU A 100 -9.91 6.16 28.01
N LYS A 101 -9.36 7.02 27.15
CA LYS A 101 -9.24 8.46 27.44
C LYS A 101 -10.59 9.17 27.60
N GLN A 102 -11.65 8.69 26.94
CA GLN A 102 -12.98 9.27 27.10
C GLN A 102 -13.63 8.88 28.43
N HIS A 103 -13.43 7.65 28.91
CA HIS A 103 -13.97 7.21 30.19
C HIS A 103 -13.36 7.98 31.36
N THR A 104 -12.03 8.18 31.37
CA THR A 104 -11.36 8.99 32.40
C THR A 104 -11.86 10.45 32.40
N ARG A 105 -11.95 11.08 31.22
CA ARG A 105 -12.44 12.47 31.08
C ARG A 105 -13.92 12.66 31.40
N ARG A 106 -14.71 11.59 31.40
CA ARG A 106 -16.13 11.63 31.77
C ARG A 106 -16.29 11.50 33.28
N GLY A 107 -15.53 10.61 33.92
CA GLY A 107 -15.47 10.50 35.39
C GLY A 107 -14.96 11.78 36.08
N GLU A 108 -13.96 12.46 35.50
CA GLU A 108 -13.47 13.74 36.03
C GLU A 108 -14.51 14.87 35.97
N ARG A 109 -15.39 14.88 34.95
CA ARG A 109 -16.47 15.89 34.82
C ARG A 109 -17.64 15.63 35.76
N ASP A 110 -17.95 14.37 36.05
CA ASP A 110 -19.05 14.01 36.93
C ASP A 110 -18.65 14.10 38.42
N GLY A 111 -17.36 13.94 38.75
CA GLY A 111 -16.83 14.08 40.11
C GLY A 111 -16.49 15.51 40.54
N SER A 112 -16.61 16.50 39.65
CA SER A 112 -16.37 17.92 39.94
C SER A 112 -17.64 18.74 40.23
N ILE A 113 -18.77 18.06 40.47
CA ILE A 113 -20.08 18.67 40.84
C ILE A 113 -20.38 18.39 42.31
#